data_AF-C3Y8K3-F1
#
_entry.id   AF-C3Y8K3-F1
#
_cell.length_a   1.000
_cell.length_b   1.000
_cell.length_c   1.000
_cell.angle_alpha   90.00
_cell.angle_beta   90.00
_cell.angle_gamma   90.00
#
_symmetry.space_group_name_H-M   'P 1'
#
loop_
_entity.id
_entity.type
_entity.pdbx_description
1 polymer ?
#
loop_
_entity_poly.entity_id
_entity_poly.type
_entity_poly.pdbx_seq_one_letter_code
_entity_poly.pdbx_strand_id
1 'polypeptide(L)'
;VLDGRFLANKTRSVVVTTNYRLGALGFLVAGEGEGAATGSYGTLDQIAAMRWVQSNIESFGGDKDQVTIMGQSSGADSVALHLMAENTEHLFKQAVMMSIPFISHKTRSEALQL
;
A
#
# COMPACT_ATOMS: atom_id res chain seq x y z
N VAL A 1 -3.89 14.47 -3.90
CA VAL A 1 -2.58 14.01 -4.43
C VAL A 1 -1.50 14.85 -3.78
N LEU A 2 -0.44 14.21 -3.26
CA LEU A 2 0.70 14.90 -2.64
C LEU A 2 1.61 15.47 -3.75
N ASP A 3 2.12 16.69 -3.57
CA ASP A 3 3.08 17.28 -4.49
C ASP A 3 4.49 16.71 -4.25
N GLY A 4 4.92 15.79 -5.12
CA GLY A 4 6.22 15.13 -5.04
C GLY A 4 7.41 15.97 -5.52
N ARG A 5 7.20 17.15 -6.11
CA ARG A 5 8.26 17.91 -6.81
C ARG A 5 9.42 18.30 -5.91
N PHE A 6 9.12 18.76 -4.69
CA PHE A 6 10.15 19.18 -3.74
C PHE A 6 11.04 18.01 -3.34
N LEU A 7 10.43 16.88 -2.98
CA LEU A 7 11.15 15.67 -2.57
C LEU A 7 12.00 15.15 -3.73
N ALA A 8 11.41 14.97 -4.92
CA ALA A 8 12.12 14.50 -6.10
C ALA A 8 13.36 15.35 -6.43
N ASN A 9 13.23 16.68 -6.38
CA ASN A 9 14.34 17.59 -6.65
C ASN A 9 15.42 17.56 -5.56
N LYS A 10 15.02 17.49 -4.28
CA LYS A 10 15.98 17.50 -3.16
C LYS A 10 16.74 16.20 -3.00
N THR A 11 16.09 15.05 -3.21
CA THR A 11 16.71 13.74 -3.01
C THR A 11 17.21 13.11 -4.30
N ARG A 12 16.90 13.71 -5.45
CA ARG A 12 17.20 13.17 -6.78
C ARG A 12 16.61 11.77 -6.97
N SER A 13 15.38 11.60 -6.52
CA SER A 13 14.64 10.33 -6.56
C SER A 13 13.40 10.45 -7.44
N VAL A 14 12.93 9.33 -7.97
CA VAL A 14 11.59 9.26 -8.57
C VAL A 14 10.56 9.16 -7.45
N VAL A 15 9.56 10.04 -7.46
CA VAL A 15 8.47 10.04 -6.48
C VAL A 15 7.20 9.55 -7.15
N VAL A 16 6.66 8.44 -6.65
CA VAL A 16 5.39 7.86 -7.10
C VAL A 16 4.35 8.06 -6.01
N THR A 17 3.18 8.58 -6.39
CA THR A 17 2.01 8.65 -5.51
C THR A 17 0.86 7.90 -6.18
N THR A 18 0.09 7.17 -5.38
CA THR A 18 -0.94 6.26 -5.90
C THR A 18 -2.23 6.46 -5.12
N ASN A 19 -3.36 6.20 -5.78
CA ASN A 19 -4.64 6.09 -5.10
C ASN A 19 -4.91 4.61 -4.82
N TYR A 20 -5.63 4.35 -3.74
CA TYR A 20 -6.17 3.04 -3.41
C TYR A 20 -7.58 3.21 -2.85
N ARG A 21 -8.41 2.17 -2.92
CA ARG A 21 -9.79 2.24 -2.42
C ARG A 21 -9.82 2.42 -0.91
N LEU A 22 -10.74 3.28 -0.43
CA LEU A 22 -10.94 3.61 0.98
C LEU A 22 -12.34 3.20 1.44
N GLY A 23 -12.56 3.18 2.76
CA GLY A 23 -13.86 2.90 3.37
C GLY A 23 -14.46 1.57 2.90
N ALA A 24 -15.79 1.53 2.71
CA ALA A 24 -16.50 0.33 2.27
C ALA A 24 -15.99 -0.20 0.92
N LEU A 25 -15.58 0.68 -0.01
CA LEU A 25 -15.08 0.25 -1.32
C LEU A 25 -13.73 -0.48 -1.23
N GLY A 26 -12.93 -0.15 -0.22
CA GLY A 26 -11.61 -0.75 0.00
C GLY A 26 -11.62 -1.93 0.97
N PHE A 27 -12.54 -1.94 1.93
CA PHE A 27 -12.39 -2.79 3.12
C PHE A 27 -13.70 -3.43 3.59
N LEU A 28 -14.82 -3.31 2.86
CA LEU A 28 -16.05 -4.01 3.21
C LEU A 28 -15.87 -5.53 3.11
N VAL A 29 -16.27 -6.22 4.17
CA VAL A 29 -16.48 -7.66 4.20
C VAL A 29 -17.99 -7.89 4.33
N ALA A 30 -18.60 -8.55 3.35
CA ALA A 30 -20.04 -8.77 3.27
C ALA A 30 -20.41 -10.21 2.85
N GLY A 31 -19.52 -11.18 3.12
CA GLY A 31 -19.80 -12.60 2.93
C GLY A 31 -18.60 -13.44 2.51
N GLU A 32 -18.90 -14.69 2.15
CA GLU A 32 -17.95 -15.67 1.63
C GLU A 32 -18.35 -16.14 0.22
N GLY A 33 -17.36 -16.56 -0.57
CA GLY A 33 -17.57 -17.10 -1.91
C GLY A 33 -17.55 -16.07 -3.05
N GLU A 34 -17.89 -16.57 -4.23
CA GLU A 34 -17.90 -15.82 -5.49
C GLU A 34 -19.00 -14.74 -5.46
N GLY A 35 -18.64 -13.51 -5.84
CA GLY A 35 -19.55 -12.35 -5.83
C GLY A 35 -19.68 -11.63 -4.48
N ALA A 36 -19.15 -12.17 -3.37
CA ALA A 36 -19.14 -11.49 -2.08
C ALA A 36 -18.02 -10.43 -1.98
N ALA A 37 -18.26 -9.35 -1.25
CA ALA A 37 -17.19 -8.42 -0.86
C ALA A 37 -16.33 -9.08 0.22
N THR A 38 -15.06 -9.37 -0.09
CA THR A 38 -14.16 -10.15 0.78
C THR A 38 -13.17 -9.29 1.57
N GLY A 39 -13.26 -7.96 1.45
CA GLY A 39 -12.35 -7.02 2.11
C GLY A 39 -10.97 -6.90 1.47
N SER A 40 -10.11 -6.10 2.11
CA SER A 40 -8.69 -5.88 1.76
C SER A 40 -8.40 -5.38 0.34
N TYR A 41 -9.43 -4.95 -0.39
CA TYR A 41 -9.29 -4.40 -1.74
C TYR A 41 -8.39 -3.17 -1.81
N GLY A 42 -8.43 -2.29 -0.81
CA GLY A 42 -7.50 -1.16 -0.71
C GLY A 42 -6.05 -1.61 -0.58
N THR A 43 -5.78 -2.66 0.19
CA THR A 43 -4.44 -3.27 0.30
C THR A 43 -4.02 -3.92 -1.03
N LEU A 44 -4.93 -4.61 -1.71
CA LEU A 44 -4.66 -5.21 -3.03
C LEU A 44 -4.37 -4.14 -4.09
N ASP A 45 -5.02 -2.99 -4.04
CA ASP A 45 -4.72 -1.85 -4.92
C ASP A 45 -3.29 -1.33 -4.69
N GLN A 46 -2.85 -1.25 -3.43
CA GLN A 46 -1.49 -0.86 -3.10
C GLN A 46 -0.47 -1.88 -3.62
N ILE A 47 -0.75 -3.18 -3.49
CA ILE A 47 0.10 -4.25 -4.06
C ILE A 47 0.17 -4.13 -5.58
N ALA A 48 -0.97 -3.93 -6.25
CA ALA A 48 -1.00 -3.73 -7.70
C ALA A 48 -0.17 -2.51 -8.12
N ALA A 49 -0.22 -1.42 -7.35
CA ALA A 49 0.58 -0.25 -7.59
C ALA A 49 2.09 -0.50 -7.40
N MET A 50 2.49 -1.24 -6.35
CA MET A 50 3.89 -1.65 -6.16
C MET A 50 4.39 -2.57 -7.29
N ARG A 51 3.55 -3.50 -7.77
CA ARG A 51 3.87 -4.32 -8.94
C ARG A 51 4.05 -3.47 -10.20
N TRP A 52 3.20 -2.46 -10.38
CA TRP A 52 3.37 -1.50 -11.48
C TRP A 52 4.71 -0.75 -11.37
N VAL A 53 5.08 -0.28 -10.17
CA VAL A 53 6.38 0.35 -9.94
C VAL A 53 7.51 -0.61 -10.31
N GLN A 54 7.49 -1.85 -9.82
CA GLN A 54 8.49 -2.87 -10.14
C GLN A 54 8.65 -3.10 -11.66
N SER A 55 7.54 -3.12 -12.41
CA SER A 55 7.58 -3.34 -13.85
C SER A 55 7.94 -2.12 -14.70
N ASN A 56 7.84 -0.90 -14.17
CA ASN A 56 7.88 0.32 -14.99
C ASN A 56 8.91 1.37 -14.54
N ILE A 57 9.35 1.37 -13.28
CA ILE A 57 10.06 2.51 -12.70
C ILE A 57 11.40 2.83 -13.38
N GLU A 58 12.05 1.82 -13.97
CA GLU A 58 13.28 2.00 -14.75
C GLU A 58 13.07 2.91 -15.97
N SER A 59 11.88 2.87 -16.61
CA SER A 59 11.54 3.76 -17.72
C SER A 59 11.38 5.23 -17.30
N PHE A 60 11.22 5.49 -16.01
CA PHE A 60 11.18 6.83 -15.42
C PHE A 60 12.52 7.26 -14.81
N GLY A 61 13.58 6.47 -15.01
CA GLY A 61 14.91 6.72 -14.47
C GLY A 61 15.08 6.35 -12.99
N GLY A 62 14.18 5.54 -12.44
CA GLY A 62 14.34 4.95 -11.11
C GLY A 62 15.02 3.59 -11.14
N ASP A 63 15.27 3.04 -9.95
CA ASP A 63 15.85 1.71 -9.75
C ASP A 63 14.84 0.85 -8.98
N LYS A 64 14.39 -0.25 -9.61
CA LYS A 64 13.39 -1.15 -9.05
C LYS A 64 13.89 -1.92 -7.81
N ASP A 65 15.20 -2.06 -7.65
CA ASP A 65 15.82 -2.76 -6.52
C ASP A 65 16.04 -1.82 -5.31
N GLN A 66 15.81 -0.51 -5.50
CA GLN A 66 15.97 0.55 -4.50
C GLN A 66 14.63 1.25 -4.15
N VAL A 67 13.51 0.54 -4.29
CA VAL A 67 12.17 1.07 -3.99
C VAL A 67 11.97 1.24 -2.47
N THR A 68 11.54 2.43 -2.04
CA THR A 68 11.14 2.72 -0.66
C THR A 68 9.64 2.98 -0.58
N ILE A 69 8.91 2.27 0.28
CA ILE A 69 7.51 2.60 0.59
C ILE A 69 7.44 3.55 1.80
N MET A 70 6.59 4.56 1.70
CA MET A 70 6.49 5.62 2.72
C MET A 70 5.03 6.01 2.91
N GLY A 71 4.61 6.17 4.17
CA GLY A 71 3.23 6.52 4.49
C GLY A 71 3.08 7.24 5.83
N GLN A 72 2.00 8.02 5.95
CA GLN A 72 1.60 8.76 7.15
C GLN A 72 0.23 8.31 7.65
N SER A 73 0.02 8.22 8.96
CA SER A 73 -1.24 7.78 9.57
C SER A 73 -1.70 6.42 9.01
N SER A 74 -2.87 6.31 8.40
CA SER A 74 -3.35 5.08 7.75
C SER A 74 -2.40 4.58 6.64
N GLY A 75 -1.63 5.46 6.01
CA GLY A 75 -0.57 5.07 5.09
C GLY A 75 0.62 4.43 5.80
N ALA A 76 0.96 4.87 7.03
CA ALA A 76 2.01 4.25 7.82
C ALA A 76 1.59 2.85 8.32
N ASP A 77 0.30 2.71 8.64
CA ASP A 77 -0.33 1.42 8.94
C ASP A 77 -0.32 0.49 7.72
N SER A 78 -0.58 1.02 6.51
CA SER A 78 -0.44 0.27 5.26
C SER A 78 1.01 -0.20 5.03
N VAL A 79 2.01 0.65 5.31
CA VAL A 79 3.43 0.26 5.24
C VAL A 79 3.74 -0.86 6.23
N ALA A 80 3.22 -0.79 7.46
CA ALA A 80 3.36 -1.86 8.45
C ALA A 80 2.72 -3.17 7.97
N LEU A 81 1.54 -3.12 7.36
CA LEU A 81 0.89 -4.30 6.76
C LEU A 81 1.76 -4.93 5.67
N HIS A 82 2.34 -4.15 4.76
CA HIS A 82 3.19 -4.69 3.68
C HIS A 82 4.53 -5.25 4.16
N LEU A 83 5.03 -4.82 5.32
CA LEU A 83 6.20 -5.42 5.97
C LEU A 83 5.89 -6.79 6.57
N MET A 84 4.64 -7.06 6.93
CA MET A 84 4.20 -8.29 7.59
C MET A 84 3.49 -9.27 6.64
N ALA A 85 2.94 -8.76 5.53
CA ALA A 85 2.23 -9.56 4.54
C ALA A 85 3.18 -10.50 3.79
N GLU A 86 2.69 -11.70 3.51
CA GLU A 86 3.40 -12.66 2.67
C GLU A 86 3.33 -12.23 1.19
N ASN A 87 4.43 -12.41 0.46
CA ASN A 87 4.55 -12.15 -0.98
C ASN A 87 4.54 -10.67 -1.38
N THR A 88 4.88 -9.76 -0.47
CA THR A 88 5.11 -8.33 -0.76
C THR A 88 6.55 -7.89 -0.54
N GLU A 89 7.36 -8.71 0.15
CA GLU A 89 8.75 -8.42 0.53
C GLU A 89 9.68 -8.16 -0.66
N HIS A 90 9.39 -8.73 -1.83
CA HIS A 90 10.17 -8.52 -3.05
C HIS A 90 9.76 -7.25 -3.83
N LEU A 91 8.70 -6.55 -3.40
CA LEU A 91 8.17 -5.39 -4.13
C LEU A 91 8.80 -4.06 -3.69
N PHE A 92 9.51 -4.04 -2.56
CA PHE A 92 10.20 -2.86 -2.04
C PHE A 92 11.40 -3.27 -1.19
N LYS A 93 12.35 -2.35 -1.00
CA LYS A 93 13.59 -2.55 -0.26
C LYS A 93 13.58 -1.92 1.14
N GLN A 94 12.93 -0.78 1.28
CA GLN A 94 12.96 0.03 2.50
C GLN A 94 11.56 0.56 2.83
N ALA A 95 11.35 0.91 4.09
CA ALA A 95 10.06 1.37 4.59
C ALA A 95 10.21 2.58 5.52
N VAL A 96 9.31 3.55 5.40
CA VAL A 96 9.21 4.72 6.27
C VAL A 96 7.78 4.86 6.78
N MET A 97 7.61 4.79 8.09
CA MET A 97 6.31 4.86 8.76
C MET A 97 6.22 6.13 9.60
N MET A 98 5.29 7.02 9.27
CA MET A 98 5.11 8.29 9.96
C MET A 98 3.80 8.31 10.76
N SER A 99 3.92 8.31 12.09
CA SER A 99 2.76 8.42 13.00
C SER A 99 1.74 7.27 12.79
N ILE A 100 2.17 6.02 13.00
CA ILE A 100 1.30 4.85 12.92
C ILE A 100 0.16 4.98 13.96
N PRO A 101 -1.12 4.83 13.58
CA PRO A 101 -2.25 4.96 14.49
C PRO A 101 -2.49 3.73 15.39
N PHE A 102 -1.70 2.65 15.24
CA PHE A 102 -1.83 1.37 15.94
C PHE A 102 -3.27 0.81 15.92
N ILE A 103 -3.89 0.79 14.73
CA ILE A 103 -5.25 0.27 14.56
C ILE A 103 -5.20 -1.25 14.63
N SER A 104 -6.08 -1.84 15.46
CA SER A 104 -6.29 -3.29 15.47
C SER A 104 -7.09 -3.69 14.23
N HIS A 105 -6.44 -4.40 13.30
CA HIS A 105 -7.08 -4.92 12.09
C HIS A 105 -7.86 -6.19 12.43
N LYS A 106 -9.12 -6.23 12.04
CA LYS A 106 -9.94 -7.43 12.13
C LYS A 106 -9.56 -8.39 11.01
N THR A 107 -9.47 -9.67 11.36
CA THR A 107 -9.47 -10.76 10.40
C THR A 107 -10.81 -10.81 9.66
N ARG A 108 -10.84 -11.48 8.51
CA ARG A 108 -12.08 -11.69 7.76
C ARG A 108 -13.15 -12.40 8.59
N SER A 109 -12.75 -13.39 9.39
CA SER A 109 -13.65 -14.13 10.28
C SER A 109 -14.31 -13.21 11.31
N GLU A 110 -13.53 -12.34 11.95
CA GLU A 110 -14.05 -11.35 12.90
C GLU A 110 -14.94 -10.30 12.23
N ALA A 111 -14.64 -9.93 10.99
CA ALA A 111 -15.45 -8.97 10.24
C ALA A 111 -16.82 -9.53 9.85
N LEU A 112 -16.94 -10.83 9.61
CA LEU A 112 -18.20 -11.52 9.29
C LEU A 112 -19.12 -11.73 10.51
N GLN A 113 -18.60 -11.53 11.73
CA GLN A 113 -19.35 -11.67 12.98
C GLN A 113 -20.01 -10.36 13.45
N LEU A 114 -19.86 -9.28 12.68
CA LEU A 114 -20.47 -7.97 12.94
C LEU A 114 -21.82 -7.83 12.23
#